data_AF-A0A9X4EQB4-F1
#
_entry.id   AF-A0A9X4EQB4-F1
#
_cell.length_a   1.000
_cell.length_b   1.000
_cell.length_c   1.000
_cell.angle_alpha   90.00
_cell.angle_beta   90.00
_cell.angle_gamma   90.00
#
_symmetry.space_group_name_H-M   'P 1'
#
loop_
_entity.id
_entity.type
_entity.pdbx_description
1 polymer ?
#
loop_
_entity_poly.entity_id
_entity_poly.type
_entity_poly.pdbx_seq_one_letter_code
_entity_poly.pdbx_strand_id
1 'polypeptide(L)'
;MKINYLKTIVALTALIFFVGCSENEISSEPQPSEIGVTFWDKVKGEQGAYFEVYKNGSKVKNEEASFVSYGGGQLLNSAYFRQFRISTEYISTMYLRYSFGNKVNTPDSLMYDENGNDLNESTLSLEESKYLSGMVVEMYLPTNDAYQNNGVGNVTLYKMKEIEGVVYHTLGEFKVTFTNNNEEEVTLKGVFWKEKL
;
A
#
# COMPACT_ATOMS: atom_id res chain seq x y z
N MET A 1 13.27 -59.87 33.41
CA MET A 1 14.43 -58.98 33.27
C MET A 1 15.34 -59.48 32.16
N LYS A 2 15.32 -58.83 30.98
CA LYS A 2 16.43 -58.61 30.02
C LYS A 2 15.84 -58.07 28.71
N ILE A 3 16.41 -56.97 28.23
CA ILE A 3 16.09 -56.32 26.94
C ILE A 3 17.34 -56.47 26.05
N ASN A 4 17.18 -56.21 24.74
CA ASN A 4 18.23 -56.08 23.71
C ASN A 4 18.75 -57.45 23.19
N TYR A 5 19.16 -57.68 21.94
CA TYR A 5 19.64 -56.85 20.81
C TYR A 5 19.21 -57.54 19.46
N LEU A 6 19.22 -56.99 18.24
CA LEU A 6 19.34 -55.63 17.66
C LEU A 6 19.27 -55.71 16.10
N LYS A 7 18.68 -54.70 15.42
CA LYS A 7 18.76 -54.43 13.94
C LYS A 7 18.33 -55.54 12.95
N THR A 8 17.35 -55.22 12.09
CA THR A 8 17.49 -55.36 10.63
C THR A 8 16.58 -54.33 9.96
N ILE A 9 17.12 -53.60 8.99
CA ILE A 9 16.41 -52.61 8.18
C ILE A 9 15.88 -53.32 6.94
N VAL A 10 14.59 -53.18 6.63
CA VAL A 10 14.07 -53.34 5.26
C VAL A 10 13.21 -52.13 4.96
N ALA A 11 13.71 -51.25 4.11
CA ALA A 11 12.91 -50.19 3.54
C ALA A 11 11.91 -50.82 2.55
N LEU A 12 10.63 -50.47 2.67
CA LEU A 12 9.67 -50.69 1.59
C LEU A 12 9.08 -49.34 1.18
N THR A 13 9.59 -48.83 0.08
CA THR A 13 9.16 -47.61 -0.60
C THR A 13 7.72 -47.78 -1.12
N ALA A 14 6.75 -47.31 -0.36
CA ALA A 14 5.41 -47.02 -0.88
C ALA A 14 5.46 -45.74 -1.71
N LEU A 15 5.79 -45.91 -2.99
CA LEU A 15 5.89 -44.86 -3.99
C LEU A 15 4.49 -44.29 -4.30
N ILE A 16 4.06 -43.24 -3.59
CA ILE A 16 2.86 -42.48 -3.96
C ILE A 16 3.27 -41.39 -4.94
N PHE A 17 2.78 -41.52 -6.18
CA PHE A 17 3.01 -40.58 -7.26
C PHE A 17 2.39 -39.21 -6.98
N PHE A 18 3.03 -38.18 -7.52
CA PHE A 18 2.58 -36.80 -7.58
C PHE A 18 1.10 -36.67 -8.01
N VAL A 19 0.32 -35.97 -7.19
CA VAL A 19 -0.64 -35.00 -7.73
C VAL A 19 -0.02 -33.63 -7.48
N GLY A 20 0.57 -33.06 -8.52
CA GLY A 20 1.02 -31.68 -8.48
C GLY A 20 -0.19 -30.76 -8.57
N CYS A 21 -0.73 -30.34 -7.43
CA CYS A 21 -1.52 -29.11 -7.39
C CYS A 21 -0.51 -27.95 -7.34
N SER A 22 -0.36 -27.22 -8.45
CA SER A 22 0.25 -25.89 -8.42
C SER A 22 -0.76 -24.91 -7.86
N GLU A 23 -1.06 -25.05 -6.57
CA GLU A 23 -1.83 -24.05 -5.83
C GLU A 23 -0.91 -22.84 -5.64
N ASN A 24 -1.24 -21.77 -6.36
CA ASN A 24 -0.88 -20.44 -5.90
C ASN A 24 -1.62 -20.27 -4.57
N GLU A 25 -0.92 -20.51 -3.45
CA GLU A 25 -1.46 -20.24 -2.13
C GLU A 25 -1.71 -18.73 -2.02
N ILE A 26 -2.97 -18.33 -2.27
CA ILE A 26 -3.49 -17.06 -1.80
C ILE A 26 -3.53 -17.20 -0.29
N SER A 27 -2.48 -16.72 0.38
CA SER A 27 -2.37 -16.73 1.83
C SER A 27 -3.60 -16.08 2.45
N SER A 28 -4.43 -16.91 3.10
CA SER A 28 -5.77 -16.54 3.55
C SER A 28 -5.79 -15.78 4.88
N GLU A 29 -4.63 -15.40 5.40
CA GLU A 29 -4.49 -14.48 6.53
C GLU A 29 -3.78 -13.21 6.08
N PRO A 30 -4.39 -12.01 6.25
CA PRO A 30 -3.75 -10.76 5.89
C PRO A 30 -2.63 -10.45 6.90
N GLN A 31 -1.42 -10.86 6.56
CA GLN A 31 -0.22 -10.49 7.31
C GLN A 31 -0.04 -8.95 7.32
N PRO A 32 0.55 -8.37 8.38
CA PRO A 32 0.94 -6.95 8.39
C PRO A 32 1.92 -6.63 7.25
N SER A 33 1.83 -5.42 6.68
CA SER A 33 2.91 -4.88 5.85
C SER A 33 4.21 -4.71 6.63
N GLU A 34 5.35 -4.57 5.93
CA GLU A 34 6.61 -4.12 6.56
C GLU A 34 6.49 -2.71 7.18
N ILE A 35 5.50 -1.91 6.75
CA ILE A 35 5.16 -0.61 7.35
C ILE A 35 4.60 -0.79 8.79
N GLY A 36 4.16 -1.99 9.17
CA GLY A 36 3.65 -2.31 10.50
C GLY A 36 2.28 -1.68 10.78
N VAL A 37 1.48 -1.50 9.72
CA VAL A 37 0.08 -1.09 9.81
C VAL A 37 -0.81 -2.34 9.84
N THR A 38 -1.87 -2.32 10.65
CA THR A 38 -2.84 -3.41 10.75
C THR A 38 -4.24 -2.83 10.94
N PHE A 39 -4.90 -2.46 9.84
CA PHE A 39 -6.29 -2.00 9.85
C PHE A 39 -7.21 -2.89 8.99
N TRP A 40 -6.80 -4.13 8.74
CA TRP A 40 -7.55 -5.09 7.94
C TRP A 40 -8.99 -5.32 8.43
N ASP A 41 -9.23 -5.23 9.74
CA ASP A 41 -10.57 -5.35 10.34
C ASP A 41 -11.52 -4.18 10.00
N LYS A 42 -10.98 -3.09 9.43
CA LYS A 42 -11.73 -1.91 8.96
C LYS A 42 -12.07 -1.95 7.47
N VAL A 43 -11.44 -2.84 6.70
CA VAL A 43 -11.61 -2.93 5.24
C VAL A 43 -12.93 -3.61 4.90
N LYS A 44 -13.98 -2.80 4.68
CA LYS A 44 -15.36 -3.26 4.52
C LYS A 44 -16.10 -2.47 3.44
N GLY A 45 -16.92 -3.15 2.64
CA GLY A 45 -17.71 -2.56 1.56
C GLY A 45 -16.86 -2.18 0.33
N GLU A 46 -17.53 -1.77 -0.77
CA GLU A 46 -16.91 -1.67 -2.10
C GLU A 46 -15.70 -0.72 -2.19
N GLN A 47 -15.65 0.33 -1.36
CA GLN A 47 -14.51 1.27 -1.30
C GLN A 47 -14.48 2.04 0.01
N GLY A 48 -13.30 2.48 0.43
CA GLY A 48 -13.14 3.32 1.61
C GLY A 48 -11.69 3.52 2.04
N ALA A 49 -11.51 4.22 3.15
CA ALA A 49 -10.25 4.32 3.87
C ALA A 49 -10.51 4.50 5.36
N TYR A 50 -9.58 4.01 6.17
CA TYR A 50 -9.55 4.21 7.62
C TYR A 50 -8.14 4.62 8.01
N PHE A 51 -8.02 5.61 8.90
CA PHE A 51 -6.71 6.04 9.39
C PHE A 51 -6.76 6.62 10.80
N GLU A 52 -5.64 6.48 11.49
CA GLU A 52 -5.39 7.06 12.80
C GLU A 52 -4.53 8.30 12.66
N VAL A 53 -4.95 9.37 13.34
CA VAL A 53 -4.28 10.66 13.37
C VAL A 53 -3.44 10.76 14.64
N TYR A 54 -2.14 10.98 14.49
CA TYR A 54 -1.19 11.22 15.58
C TYR A 54 -0.70 12.66 15.50
N LYS A 55 -0.60 13.34 16.65
CA LYS A 55 0.06 14.64 16.80
C LYS A 55 1.08 14.53 17.91
N ASN A 56 2.32 14.97 17.67
CA ASN A 56 3.42 14.90 18.64
C ASN A 56 3.55 13.48 19.25
N GLY A 57 3.53 12.45 18.40
CA GLY A 57 3.58 11.03 18.79
C GLY A 57 2.33 10.45 19.47
N SER A 58 1.36 11.28 19.88
CA SER A 58 0.15 10.84 20.57
C SER A 58 -1.02 10.68 19.60
N LYS A 59 -1.74 9.55 19.69
CA LYS A 59 -2.98 9.35 18.92
C LYS A 59 -4.06 10.32 19.39
N VAL A 60 -4.62 11.10 18.48
CA VAL A 60 -5.66 12.10 18.78
C VAL A 60 -7.04 11.75 18.20
N LYS A 61 -7.12 10.99 17.09
CA LYS A 61 -8.40 10.67 16.44
C LYS A 61 -8.31 9.43 15.53
N ASN A 62 -9.47 8.81 15.27
CA ASN A 62 -9.70 7.89 14.15
C ASN A 62 -10.53 8.61 13.07
N GLU A 63 -10.27 8.33 11.81
CA GLU A 63 -11.04 8.84 10.68
C GLU A 63 -11.47 7.69 9.78
N GLU A 64 -12.70 7.79 9.26
CA GLU A 64 -13.25 6.92 8.22
C GLU A 64 -13.57 7.78 7.00
N ALA A 65 -13.38 7.21 5.81
CA ALA A 65 -13.61 7.86 4.54
C ALA A 65 -14.20 6.86 3.53
N SER A 66 -15.10 7.33 2.67
CA SER A 66 -15.86 6.48 1.74
C SER A 66 -15.50 6.72 0.27
N PHE A 67 -14.66 7.71 -0.03
CA PHE A 67 -14.35 8.12 -1.41
C PHE A 67 -12.88 7.89 -1.74
N VAL A 68 -12.61 6.81 -2.48
CA VAL A 68 -11.33 6.52 -3.12
C VAL A 68 -11.51 6.55 -4.64
N SER A 69 -11.16 7.68 -5.26
CA SER A 69 -11.21 7.80 -6.73
C SER A 69 -9.84 7.55 -7.34
N TYR A 70 -9.80 6.74 -8.40
CA TYR A 70 -8.62 6.51 -9.21
C TYR A 70 -8.68 7.36 -10.48
N GLY A 71 -7.57 7.98 -10.85
CA GLY A 71 -7.42 8.77 -12.07
C GLY A 71 -5.99 8.76 -12.58
N GLY A 72 -5.74 9.50 -13.65
CA GLY A 72 -4.40 9.63 -14.22
C GLY A 72 -4.36 10.69 -15.31
N GLY A 73 -3.16 10.98 -15.80
CA GLY A 73 -2.94 11.99 -16.83
C GLY A 73 -1.54 11.92 -17.41
N GLN A 74 -1.35 12.59 -18.55
CA GLN A 74 -0.06 12.66 -19.23
C GLN A 74 0.82 13.75 -18.61
N LEU A 75 2.11 13.45 -18.42
CA LEU A 75 3.17 14.38 -18.07
C LEU A 75 4.02 14.68 -19.32
N LEU A 76 5.06 15.50 -19.20
CA LEU A 76 5.89 15.82 -20.37
C LEU A 76 6.75 14.61 -20.82
N ASN A 77 7.23 14.66 -22.06
CA ASN A 77 8.09 13.61 -22.64
C ASN A 77 7.47 12.19 -22.66
N SER A 78 6.13 12.08 -22.70
CA SER A 78 5.40 10.79 -22.59
C SER A 78 5.56 10.06 -21.25
N ALA A 79 6.05 10.75 -20.21
CA ALA A 79 5.76 10.36 -18.84
C ALA A 79 4.26 10.50 -18.56
N TYR A 80 3.77 9.89 -17.48
CA TYR A 80 2.37 9.97 -17.06
C TYR A 80 2.27 9.70 -15.56
N PHE A 81 1.11 9.99 -14.99
CA PHE A 81 0.82 9.68 -13.59
C PHE A 81 -0.48 8.90 -13.44
N ARG A 82 -0.55 8.11 -12.37
CA ARG A 82 -1.74 7.49 -11.81
C ARG A 82 -1.95 8.07 -10.42
N GLN A 83 -3.18 8.29 -9.99
CA GLN A 83 -3.49 9.02 -8.75
C GLN A 83 -4.71 8.45 -8.05
N PHE A 84 -4.56 8.18 -6.76
CA PHE A 84 -5.67 7.92 -5.84
C PHE A 84 -6.03 9.23 -5.12
N ARG A 85 -7.32 9.48 -4.97
CA ARG A 85 -7.88 10.59 -4.20
C ARG A 85 -8.68 9.99 -3.04
N ILE A 86 -8.22 10.23 -1.82
CA ILE A 86 -8.85 9.77 -0.57
C ILE A 86 -9.50 11.00 0.07
N SER A 87 -10.83 11.14 -0.01
CA SER A 87 -11.54 12.29 0.56
C SER A 87 -12.18 11.97 1.91
N THR A 88 -11.94 12.84 2.87
CA THR A 88 -12.23 12.67 4.30
C THR A 88 -12.95 13.93 4.81
N GLU A 89 -13.82 13.82 5.82
CA GLU A 89 -14.54 14.99 6.34
C GLU A 89 -13.66 15.95 7.13
N TYR A 90 -12.58 15.45 7.76
CA TYR A 90 -11.76 16.21 8.70
C TYR A 90 -10.38 16.64 8.16
N ILE A 91 -9.69 15.76 7.41
CA ILE A 91 -8.35 16.01 6.85
C ILE A 91 -8.45 16.54 5.40
N SER A 92 -9.65 16.88 4.94
CA SER A 92 -9.92 17.21 3.53
C SER A 92 -9.57 16.04 2.62
N THR A 93 -9.02 16.29 1.44
CA THR A 93 -8.71 15.30 0.42
C THR A 93 -7.21 15.01 0.36
N MET A 94 -6.77 13.80 0.65
CA MET A 94 -5.41 13.36 0.32
C MET A 94 -5.33 12.90 -1.13
N TYR A 95 -4.21 13.19 -1.77
CA TYR A 95 -3.82 12.63 -3.06
C TYR A 95 -2.58 11.78 -2.88
N LEU A 96 -2.63 10.56 -3.43
CA LEU A 96 -1.49 9.67 -3.56
C LEU A 96 -1.22 9.51 -5.06
N ARG A 97 -0.08 9.98 -5.54
CA ARG A 97 0.31 9.98 -6.96
C ARG A 97 1.50 9.06 -7.18
N TYR A 98 1.44 8.32 -8.27
CA TYR A 98 2.53 7.53 -8.84
C TYR A 98 2.85 8.11 -10.22
N SER A 99 4.04 8.69 -10.38
CA SER A 99 4.52 9.35 -11.60
C SER A 99 5.59 8.46 -12.27
N PHE A 100 5.42 8.15 -13.56
CA PHE A 100 6.25 7.20 -14.30
C PHE A 100 7.03 7.85 -15.43
N GLY A 101 8.33 7.56 -15.49
CA GLY A 101 9.15 7.83 -16.67
C GLY A 101 8.72 7.05 -17.91
N ASN A 102 8.96 7.63 -19.08
CA ASN A 102 8.59 7.05 -20.39
C ASN A 102 9.31 5.74 -20.76
N LYS A 103 10.32 5.32 -19.97
CA LYS A 103 11.07 4.06 -20.12
C LYS A 103 10.55 2.93 -19.23
N VAL A 104 9.51 3.16 -18.44
CA VAL A 104 8.92 2.14 -17.56
C VAL A 104 8.01 1.22 -18.37
N ASN A 105 8.48 0.00 -18.65
CA ASN A 105 7.74 -1.00 -19.43
C ASN A 105 6.57 -1.64 -18.68
N THR A 106 6.60 -1.66 -17.34
CA THR A 106 5.61 -2.35 -16.48
C THR A 106 5.22 -1.47 -15.27
N PRO A 107 4.51 -0.35 -15.49
CA PRO A 107 4.22 0.65 -14.44
C PRO A 107 3.40 0.08 -13.29
N ASP A 108 2.36 -0.68 -13.60
CA ASP A 108 1.44 -1.20 -12.60
C ASP A 108 2.19 -2.18 -11.67
N SER A 109 3.15 -2.95 -12.20
CA SER A 109 4.02 -3.83 -11.39
C SER A 109 4.96 -3.07 -10.45
N LEU A 110 5.30 -1.82 -10.72
CA LEU A 110 6.08 -0.98 -9.78
C LEU A 110 5.19 -0.38 -8.68
N MET A 111 3.92 -0.09 -8.98
CA MET A 111 2.99 0.40 -7.96
C MET A 111 2.74 -0.63 -6.88
N TYR A 112 2.47 -1.87 -7.29
CA TYR A 112 2.07 -2.96 -6.41
C TYR A 112 3.30 -3.67 -5.80
N ASP A 113 4.10 -2.92 -5.05
CA ASP A 113 5.22 -3.45 -4.26
C ASP A 113 4.77 -3.72 -2.81
N GLU A 114 4.86 -4.97 -2.38
CA GLU A 114 4.49 -5.42 -1.03
C GLU A 114 5.51 -4.99 0.04
N ASN A 115 6.75 -4.67 -0.35
CA ASN A 115 7.79 -4.12 0.53
C ASN A 115 7.59 -2.62 0.78
N GLY A 116 6.67 -1.98 0.04
CA GLY A 116 6.34 -0.57 0.15
C GLY A 116 7.20 0.35 -0.73
N ASN A 117 6.67 1.55 -0.95
CA ASN A 117 7.30 2.62 -1.71
C ASN A 117 7.54 3.83 -0.82
N ASP A 118 8.73 4.41 -0.90
CA ASP A 118 9.06 5.67 -0.21
C ASP A 118 8.35 6.86 -0.86
N LEU A 119 7.83 7.75 -0.03
CA LEU A 119 7.16 8.98 -0.44
C LEU A 119 8.17 10.11 -0.64
N ASN A 120 8.13 10.73 -1.82
CA ASN A 120 8.97 11.87 -2.18
C ASN A 120 8.47 13.15 -1.49
N GLU A 121 9.34 13.77 -0.70
CA GLU A 121 9.05 14.92 0.19
C GLU A 121 8.67 16.21 -0.56
N SER A 122 8.95 16.28 -1.86
CA SER A 122 8.70 17.43 -2.73
C SER A 122 7.69 17.10 -3.83
N THR A 123 6.81 18.04 -4.17
CA THR A 123 5.92 17.89 -5.33
C THR A 123 6.73 17.93 -6.62
N LEU A 124 6.58 16.92 -7.48
CA LEU A 124 7.26 16.85 -8.77
C LEU A 124 6.75 17.96 -9.70
N SER A 125 7.65 18.85 -10.13
CA SER A 125 7.30 19.89 -11.10
C SER A 125 7.11 19.31 -12.50
N LEU A 126 6.36 20.03 -13.34
CA LEU A 126 6.13 19.64 -14.73
C LEU A 126 7.44 19.60 -15.54
N GLU A 127 8.43 20.42 -15.21
CA GLU A 127 9.74 20.42 -15.88
C GLU A 127 10.56 19.17 -15.49
N GLU A 128 10.62 18.83 -14.20
CA GLU A 128 11.30 17.62 -13.71
C GLU A 128 10.68 16.34 -14.30
N SER A 129 9.36 16.34 -14.54
CA SER A 129 8.66 15.21 -15.15
C SER A 129 9.23 14.77 -16.50
N LYS A 130 9.88 15.66 -17.26
CA LYS A 130 10.54 15.34 -18.53
C LYS A 130 11.68 14.32 -18.40
N TYR A 131 12.32 14.28 -17.22
CA TYR A 131 13.58 13.58 -16.98
C TYR A 131 13.42 12.34 -16.08
N LEU A 132 12.18 11.97 -15.72
CA LEU A 132 11.90 10.76 -14.95
C LEU A 132 12.48 9.51 -15.63
N SER A 133 13.41 8.84 -14.94
CA SER A 133 13.98 7.55 -15.35
C SER A 133 13.31 6.34 -14.69
N GLY A 134 12.47 6.57 -13.68
CA GLY A 134 11.81 5.52 -12.89
C GLY A 134 10.41 5.95 -12.43
N MET A 135 10.00 5.44 -11.27
CA MET A 135 8.76 5.85 -10.59
C MET A 135 9.08 6.84 -9.46
N VAL A 136 8.21 7.83 -9.27
CA VAL A 136 8.19 8.72 -8.10
C VAL A 136 6.81 8.60 -7.46
N VAL A 137 6.77 8.43 -6.15
CA VAL A 137 5.52 8.33 -5.37
C VAL A 137 5.40 9.56 -4.48
N GLU A 138 4.24 10.18 -4.45
CA GLU A 138 3.99 11.43 -3.74
C GLU A 138 2.67 11.31 -2.97
N MET A 139 2.63 11.71 -1.69
CA MET A 139 1.37 11.90 -0.98
C MET A 139 1.25 13.36 -0.55
N TYR A 140 0.17 14.03 -0.94
CA TYR A 140 -0.01 15.47 -0.68
C TYR A 140 -1.47 15.84 -0.45
N LEU A 141 -1.68 16.98 0.20
CA LEU A 141 -2.99 17.59 0.44
C LEU A 141 -3.13 18.81 -0.50
N PRO A 142 -4.30 19.05 -1.13
CA PRO A 142 -4.51 20.25 -1.93
C PRO A 142 -4.40 21.47 -1.03
N THR A 143 -3.62 22.44 -1.48
CA THR A 143 -3.29 23.63 -0.72
C THR A 143 -4.53 24.44 -0.34
N ASN A 144 -4.78 24.50 0.97
CA ASN A 144 -5.47 25.57 1.69
C ASN A 144 -4.94 25.54 3.15
N ASP A 145 -3.88 26.32 3.38
CA ASP A 145 -3.44 26.87 4.67
C ASP A 145 -3.22 25.96 5.90
N ALA A 146 -2.96 24.66 5.73
CA ALA A 146 -2.68 23.76 6.87
C ALA A 146 -1.30 23.06 6.87
N TYR A 147 -0.68 22.79 5.71
CA TYR A 147 0.54 21.96 5.59
C TYR A 147 1.52 22.52 4.57
N GLN A 148 2.82 22.39 4.85
CA GLN A 148 3.88 23.05 4.07
C GLN A 148 4.52 22.15 3.00
N ASN A 149 4.55 20.83 3.21
CA ASN A 149 5.31 19.86 2.39
C ASN A 149 4.41 18.71 1.89
N ASN A 150 4.92 17.88 0.97
CA ASN A 150 4.35 16.54 0.81
C ASN A 150 4.52 15.75 2.11
N GLY A 151 3.78 14.65 2.23
CA GLY A 151 3.94 13.69 3.31
C GLY A 151 5.19 12.84 3.12
N VAL A 152 5.99 12.73 4.16
CA VAL A 152 7.19 11.89 4.25
C VAL A 152 6.82 10.54 4.85
N GLY A 153 7.35 9.43 4.33
CA GLY A 153 7.05 8.10 4.85
C GLY A 153 6.93 7.07 3.74
N ASN A 154 6.04 6.09 3.92
CA ASN A 154 5.98 4.90 3.06
C ASN A 154 4.52 4.53 2.73
N VAL A 155 4.32 3.92 1.56
CA VAL A 155 3.02 3.38 1.11
C VAL A 155 3.19 2.03 0.41
N THR A 156 2.46 1.03 0.87
CA THR A 156 2.36 -0.29 0.24
C THR A 156 1.06 -0.34 -0.55
N LEU A 157 1.11 -0.91 -1.76
CA LEU A 157 -0.09 -1.20 -2.56
C LEU A 157 -0.13 -2.69 -2.88
N TYR A 158 -1.27 -3.29 -2.57
CA TYR A 158 -1.61 -4.67 -2.89
C TYR A 158 -2.58 -4.72 -4.06
N LYS A 159 -2.39 -5.72 -4.91
CA LYS A 159 -3.23 -6.02 -6.07
C LYS A 159 -4.02 -7.29 -5.82
N MET A 160 -5.33 -7.25 -6.06
CA MET A 160 -6.23 -8.42 -5.90
C MET A 160 -6.12 -9.09 -4.53
N LYS A 161 -5.98 -8.30 -3.44
CA LYS A 161 -5.86 -8.85 -2.08
C LYS A 161 -7.22 -9.28 -1.57
N GLU A 162 -7.30 -10.50 -1.06
CA GLU A 162 -8.51 -11.03 -0.43
C GLU A 162 -8.53 -10.72 1.08
N ILE A 163 -9.68 -10.21 1.57
CA ILE A 163 -9.97 -10.00 3.00
C ILE A 163 -11.39 -10.49 3.25
N GLU A 164 -11.58 -11.38 4.23
CA GLU A 164 -12.90 -11.91 4.64
C GLU A 164 -13.74 -12.48 3.48
N GLY A 165 -13.10 -13.05 2.44
CA GLY A 165 -13.76 -13.59 1.24
C GLY A 165 -14.11 -12.56 0.15
N VAL A 166 -13.68 -11.29 0.31
CA VAL A 166 -13.85 -10.22 -0.67
C VAL A 166 -12.51 -9.86 -1.29
N VAL A 167 -12.43 -9.87 -2.63
CA VAL A 167 -11.22 -9.54 -3.38
C VAL A 167 -11.19 -8.06 -3.73
N TYR A 168 -10.22 -7.33 -3.19
CA TYR A 168 -10.01 -5.92 -3.45
C TYR A 168 -8.99 -5.72 -4.59
N HIS A 169 -9.45 -5.19 -5.73
CA HIS A 169 -8.58 -4.89 -6.87
C HIS A 169 -7.43 -3.95 -6.52
N THR A 170 -7.68 -2.97 -5.64
CA THR A 170 -6.64 -2.14 -5.04
C THR A 170 -6.88 -2.02 -3.54
N LEU A 171 -5.81 -2.24 -2.78
CA LEU A 171 -5.77 -2.09 -1.34
C LEU A 171 -4.41 -1.48 -1.01
N GLY A 172 -4.34 -0.51 -0.11
CA GLY A 172 -3.08 0.14 0.22
C GLY A 172 -2.98 0.49 1.69
N GLU A 173 -1.78 0.33 2.24
CA GLU A 173 -1.45 0.75 3.60
C GLU A 173 -0.42 1.87 3.53
N PHE A 174 -0.50 2.83 4.45
CA PHE A 174 0.42 3.96 4.49
C PHE A 174 0.75 4.37 5.92
N LYS A 175 1.98 4.86 6.09
CA LYS A 175 2.42 5.63 7.24
C LYS A 175 3.11 6.87 6.69
N VAL A 176 2.50 8.02 6.94
CA VAL A 176 2.90 9.29 6.35
C VAL A 176 2.93 10.38 7.42
N THR A 177 3.88 11.29 7.31
CA THR A 177 4.13 12.37 8.26
C THR A 177 4.12 13.69 7.52
N PHE A 178 3.29 14.62 7.95
CA PHE A 178 3.20 15.98 7.42
C PHE A 178 3.62 16.99 8.49
N THR A 179 4.31 18.05 8.08
CA THR A 179 4.53 19.24 8.91
C THR A 179 3.41 20.24 8.67
N ASN A 180 2.71 20.63 9.73
CA ASN A 180 1.66 21.66 9.62
C ASN A 180 2.26 23.09 9.65
N ASN A 181 1.44 24.10 9.42
CA ASN A 181 1.87 25.51 9.42
C ASN A 181 2.39 26.06 10.78
N ASN A 182 2.23 25.31 11.87
CA ASN A 182 2.78 25.61 13.20
C ASN A 182 4.09 24.84 13.47
N GLU A 183 4.69 24.20 12.45
CA GLU A 183 5.83 23.29 12.55
C GLU A 183 5.56 22.01 13.38
N GLU A 184 4.28 21.69 13.65
CA GLU A 184 3.89 20.48 14.37
C GLU A 184 3.89 19.25 13.45
N GLU A 185 4.37 18.12 13.96
CA GLU A 185 4.31 16.83 13.28
C GLU A 185 2.89 16.23 13.37
N VAL A 186 2.28 15.96 12.22
CA VAL A 186 1.04 15.21 12.08
C VAL A 186 1.33 13.92 11.31
N THR A 187 1.32 12.80 12.02
CA THR A 187 1.53 11.46 11.44
C THR A 187 0.18 10.77 11.24
N LEU A 188 -0.09 10.31 10.01
CA LEU A 188 -1.24 9.48 9.67
C LEU A 188 -0.78 8.05 9.42
N LYS A 189 -1.48 7.08 10.00
CA LYS A 189 -1.34 5.66 9.66
C LYS A 189 -2.67 5.16 9.15
N GLY A 190 -2.72 4.47 8.02
CA GLY A 190 -4.01 4.10 7.43
C GLY A 190 -3.99 2.99 6.41
N VAL A 191 -5.21 2.57 6.06
CA VAL A 191 -5.52 1.67 4.96
C VAL A 191 -6.56 2.33 4.04
N PHE A 192 -6.50 2.07 2.74
CA PHE A 192 -7.52 2.44 1.77
C PHE A 192 -7.78 1.28 0.79
N TRP A 193 -9.01 1.15 0.32
CA TRP A 193 -9.43 0.01 -0.49
C TRP A 193 -10.42 0.40 -1.58
N LYS A 194 -10.43 -0.41 -2.64
CA LYS A 194 -11.41 -0.38 -3.72
C LYS A 194 -11.56 -1.79 -4.30
N GLU A 195 -12.78 -2.32 -4.23
CA GLU A 195 -13.13 -3.66 -4.73
C GLU A 195 -12.94 -3.75 -6.24
N LYS A 196 -13.33 -2.71 -6.99
CA LYS A 196 -13.34 -2.67 -8.45
C LYS A 196 -12.61 -1.41 -8.96
N LEU A 197 -11.81 -1.52 -10.02
CA LEU A 197 -11.08 -0.39 -10.63
C LEU A 197 -12.02 0.65 -11.27
#